data_AF-A0A920NXJ9-F1
#
_entry.id   AF-A0A920NXJ9-F1
#
_cell.length_a   1.000
_cell.length_b   1.000
_cell.length_c   1.000
_cell.angle_alpha   90.00
_cell.angle_beta   90.00
_cell.angle_gamma   90.00
#
_symmetry.space_group_name_H-M   'P 1'
#
loop_
_entity.id
_entity.type
_entity.pdbx_description
1 polymer ?
#
loop_
_entity_poly.entity_id
_entity_poly.type
_entity_poly.pdbx_seq_one_letter_code
_entity_poly.pdbx_strand_id
1 'polypeptide(L)' 'MVSEGQIVKQGELLGLCGNSGNSSEPHLHFHIQNVEDMNEATGAKSYFKKILVDGKIKRDYSPVRNEKVRNAN' A
#
# COMPACT_ATOMS: atom_id res chain seq x y z
N MET A 1 -2.14 14.20 10.14
CA MET A 1 -3.13 13.11 10.07
C MET A 1 -4.27 13.58 9.19
N VAL A 2 -4.89 12.66 8.49
CA VAL A 2 -6.06 12.93 7.64
C VAL A 2 -7.36 12.80 8.43
N SER A 3 -8.46 13.34 7.90
CA SER A 3 -9.81 13.20 8.46
C SER A 3 -10.76 12.54 7.46
N GLU A 4 -11.88 12.01 7.96
CA GLU A 4 -12.98 11.54 7.10
C GLU A 4 -13.42 12.65 6.14
N GLY A 5 -13.66 12.27 4.88
CA GLY A 5 -14.01 13.21 3.81
C GLY A 5 -12.85 14.06 3.26
N GLN A 6 -11.64 13.96 3.80
CA GLN A 6 -10.48 14.68 3.25
C GLN A 6 -10.09 14.14 1.88
N ILE A 7 -10.05 15.03 0.88
CA ILE A 7 -9.48 14.73 -0.43
C ILE A 7 -7.96 14.77 -0.35
N VAL A 8 -7.30 13.67 -0.75
CA VAL A 8 -5.85 13.53 -0.71
C VAL A 8 -5.25 13.41 -2.11
N LYS A 9 -3.98 13.77 -2.26
CA LYS A 9 -3.24 13.67 -3.53
C LYS A 9 -2.16 12.58 -3.48
N GLN A 10 -1.75 12.09 -4.65
CA GLN A 10 -0.64 11.16 -4.75
C GLN A 10 0.62 11.77 -4.10
N GLY A 11 1.25 11.02 -3.18
CA GLY A 11 2.45 11.44 -2.46
C GLY A 11 2.17 12.19 -1.16
N GLU A 12 0.91 12.47 -0.83
CA GLU A 12 0.53 13.10 0.43
C GLU A 12 0.77 12.16 1.62
N LEU A 13 1.30 12.73 2.72
CA LEU A 13 1.55 11.98 3.95
C LEU A 13 0.22 11.73 4.67
N LEU A 14 -0.22 10.47 4.68
CA LEU A 14 -1.48 10.07 5.33
C LEU A 14 -1.29 9.76 6.82
N GLY A 15 -0.17 9.13 7.18
CA GLY A 15 0.13 8.68 8.53
C GLY A 15 1.55 8.14 8.65
N LEU A 16 1.95 7.79 9.86
CA LEU A 16 3.24 7.20 10.18
C LEU A 16 3.07 5.71 10.48
N CYS A 17 4.08 4.90 10.14
CA CYS A 17 4.12 3.49 10.51
C CYS A 17 4.07 3.35 12.04
N GLY A 18 3.39 2.32 12.52
CA GLY A 18 3.23 2.06 13.94
C GLY A 18 3.08 0.56 14.22
N ASN A 19 2.69 0.25 15.46
CA ASN A 19 2.48 -1.12 15.93
C ASN A 19 1.25 -1.21 16.85
N SER A 20 0.19 -0.48 16.51
CA SER A 20 -1.05 -0.50 17.29
C SER A 20 -1.92 -1.71 16.92
N GLY A 21 -2.79 -2.15 17.82
CA GLY A 21 -3.63 -3.35 17.64
C GLY A 21 -2.91 -4.65 18.05
N ASN A 22 -3.34 -5.77 17.46
CA ASN A 22 -2.71 -7.08 17.69
C ASN A 22 -1.63 -7.33 16.64
N SER A 23 -0.40 -6.89 16.94
CA SER A 23 0.73 -6.98 16.03
C SER A 23 2.02 -7.29 16.79
N SER A 24 2.88 -8.11 16.19
CA SER A 24 4.18 -8.52 16.76
C SER A 24 5.30 -7.52 16.50
N GLU A 25 5.22 -6.72 15.43
CA GLU A 25 6.24 -5.74 15.08
C GLU A 25 5.68 -4.53 14.31
N PRO A 26 6.38 -3.37 14.29
CA PRO A 26 5.96 -2.23 13.49
C PRO A 26 5.96 -2.54 11.99
N HIS A 27 4.80 -2.42 11.36
CA HIS A 27 4.66 -2.63 9.92
C HIS A 27 3.44 -1.89 9.37
N LEU A 28 3.37 -1.75 8.04
CA LEU A 28 2.20 -1.27 7.33
C LEU A 28 1.46 -2.46 6.72
N HIS A 29 0.24 -2.71 7.18
CA HIS A 29 -0.72 -3.58 6.51
C HIS A 29 -1.62 -2.73 5.61
N PHE A 30 -1.78 -3.09 4.34
CA PHE A 30 -2.68 -2.40 3.42
C PHE A 30 -3.39 -3.39 2.50
N HIS A 31 -4.62 -3.05 2.10
CA HIS A 31 -5.47 -3.86 1.23
C HIS A 31 -6.14 -2.97 0.19
N ILE A 32 -6.44 -3.51 -1.00
CA ILE A 32 -7.22 -2.86 -2.04
C ILE A 32 -8.38 -3.80 -2.40
N GLN A 33 -9.61 -3.29 -2.31
CA GLN A 33 -10.83 -4.04 -2.58
C GLN A 33 -11.78 -3.22 -3.45
N ASN A 34 -12.73 -3.89 -4.11
CA ASN A 34 -13.67 -3.27 -5.05
C ASN A 34 -14.98 -2.78 -4.41
N VAL A 35 -15.33 -3.25 -3.21
CA VAL A 35 -16.54 -2.84 -2.46
C VAL A 35 -16.19 -2.65 -0.98
N GLU A 36 -17.07 -1.99 -0.22
CA GLU A 36 -16.84 -1.64 1.19
C GLU A 36 -16.92 -2.86 2.13
N ASP A 37 -17.91 -3.74 1.95
CA ASP A 37 -18.03 -4.95 2.77
C ASP A 37 -16.93 -5.95 2.43
N MET A 38 -16.00 -6.14 3.37
CA MET A 38 -14.87 -7.05 3.23
C MET A 38 -15.28 -8.52 3.04
N ASN A 39 -16.46 -8.92 3.52
CA ASN A 39 -16.96 -10.30 3.38
C ASN A 39 -17.45 -10.59 1.96
N GLU A 40 -17.85 -9.57 1.22
CA GLU A 40 -18.30 -9.66 -0.18
C GLU A 40 -17.23 -9.19 -1.18
N ALA A 41 -16.14 -8.62 -0.67
CA ALA A 41 -15.10 -7.98 -1.46
C ALA A 41 -14.27 -8.95 -2.30
N THR A 42 -13.92 -8.51 -3.50
CA THR A 42 -12.84 -9.09 -4.30
C THR A 42 -11.59 -8.22 -4.15
N GLY A 43 -10.52 -8.83 -3.65
CA GLY A 43 -9.22 -8.17 -3.54
C GLY A 43 -8.63 -7.81 -4.91
N ALA A 44 -7.99 -6.65 -5.00
CA ALA A 44 -7.30 -6.18 -6.20
C ALA A 44 -5.78 -6.21 -6.00
N LYS A 45 -5.05 -6.41 -7.10
CA LYS A 45 -3.59 -6.31 -7.11
C LYS A 45 -3.14 -4.85 -7.03
N SER A 46 -2.07 -4.60 -6.28
CA SER A 46 -1.47 -3.27 -6.12
C SER A 46 -0.45 -2.99 -7.22
N TYR A 47 -0.92 -2.38 -8.31
CA TYR A 47 -0.05 -1.99 -9.42
C TYR A 47 0.59 -0.62 -9.20
N PHE A 48 1.89 -0.53 -9.49
CA PHE A 48 2.66 0.70 -9.47
C PHE A 48 3.14 1.05 -10.87
N LYS A 49 2.87 2.29 -11.31
CA LYS A 49 3.35 2.83 -12.60
C LYS A 49 4.86 2.69 -12.77
N LYS A 50 5.61 2.96 -11.70
CA LYS A 50 7.08 2.84 -11.64
C LYS A 50 7.49 2.52 -10.21
N ILE A 51 8.28 1.47 -10.01
CA ILE A 51 8.74 1.03 -8.69
C ILE A 51 10.11 0.35 -8.79
N LEU A 52 10.94 0.49 -7.76
CA LEU A 52 12.21 -0.23 -7.66
C LEU A 52 11.95 -1.55 -6.93
N VAL A 53 12.30 -2.67 -7.55
CA VAL A 53 12.08 -4.02 -7.03
C VAL A 53 13.41 -4.77 -7.10
N ASP A 54 13.95 -5.12 -5.93
CA ASP A 54 15.25 -5.77 -5.78
C ASP A 54 16.36 -5.05 -6.58
N GLY A 55 16.35 -3.71 -6.54
CA GLY A 55 17.33 -2.87 -7.22
C GLY A 55 17.08 -2.62 -8.70
N LYS A 56 16.01 -3.16 -9.29
CA LYS A 56 15.64 -2.96 -10.71
C LYS A 56 14.35 -2.16 -10.84
N ILE A 57 14.29 -1.23 -11.79
CA ILE A 57 13.07 -0.49 -12.08
C ILE A 57 12.09 -1.42 -12.82
N LYS A 58 10.88 -1.56 -12.28
CA LYS A 58 9.73 -2.19 -12.94
C LYS A 58 8.65 -1.13 -13.21
N ARG A 59 7.87 -1.33 -14.27
CA ARG A 59 6.73 -0.48 -14.66
C ARG A 59 5.47 -1.32 -14.75
N ASP A 60 4.33 -0.72 -14.43
CA ASP A 60 3.01 -1.35 -14.41
C ASP A 60 3.05 -2.74 -13.75
N TYR A 61 3.63 -2.78 -12.54
CA TYR A 61 3.97 -4.02 -11.86
C TYR A 61 3.34 -4.08 -10.46
N SER A 62 2.86 -5.28 -10.11
CA SER A 62 2.39 -5.62 -8.78
C SER A 62 3.44 -6.48 -8.08
N PRO A 63 4.05 -6.02 -6.98
CA PRO A 63 5.02 -6.80 -6.21
C PRO A 63 4.48 -8.14 -5.74
N VAL A 64 5.36 -9.13 -5.65
CA VAL A 64 5.06 -10.45 -5.10
C VAL A 64 5.81 -10.70 -3.78
N ARG A 65 5.43 -11.77 -3.09
CA ARG A 65 6.03 -12.17 -1.81
C ARG A 65 7.56 -12.19 -1.90
N ASN A 66 8.21 -11.65 -0.87
CA ASN A 66 9.67 -11.56 -0.67
C ASN A 66 10.42 -10.54 -1.54
N GLU A 67 9.76 -9.82 -2.45
CA GLU A 67 10.42 -8.73 -3.17
C GLU A 67 10.62 -7.50 -2.26
N LYS A 68 11.82 -6.89 -2.30
CA LYS A 68 12.08 -5.63 -1.61
C LYS A 68 11.75 -4.48 -2.54
N VAL A 69 10.79 -3.64 -2.13
CA VAL A 69 10.32 -2.51 -2.92
C VAL A 69 10.77 -1.17 -2.37
N ARG A 70 10.99 -0.19 -3.25
CA ARG A 70 11.24 1.21 -2.89
C ARG A 70 10.54 2.13 -3.90
N ASN A 71 10.21 3.34 -3.45
CA ASN A 71 9.75 4.38 -4.35
C ASN A 71 10.84 4.66 -5.42
N ALA A 72 10.42 4.81 -6.68
CA ALA A 72 11.30 5.09 -7.82
C ALA A 72 11.20 6.54 -8.31
N ASN A 73 10.49 7.38 -7.55
CA ASN A 73 10.44 8.84 -7.71
C ASN A 73 11.62 9.49 -7.01
#